data_AF-X6D890-F1
#
_entry.id   AF-X6D890-F1
#
_cell.length_a   1.000
_cell.length_b   1.000
_cell.length_c   1.000
_cell.angle_alpha   90.00
_cell.angle_beta   90.00
_cell.angle_gamma   90.00
#
_symmetry.space_group_name_H-M   'P 1'
#
loop_
_entity.id
_entity.type
_entity.pdbx_description
1 polymer ?
#
loop_
_entity_poly.entity_id
_entity_poly.type
_entity_poly.pdbx_seq_one_letter_code
_entity_poly.pdbx_strand_id
1 'polypeptide(L)'
;MDDLTIDDIDVISSRITRDMDSLSRDEANEAIRSSAHWPKIYEDLIAAAIAEDEVADIEDFTKLEEANEALSEENRELLTGRADIADRLQEAIAAGRVDDAMEMLRDAFPGHQFLSPAAEKMLAGIRGQGTLAL
;
A
#
# COMPACT_ATOMS: atom_id res chain seq x y z
N MET A 1 -50.05 18.73 -13.69
CA MET A 1 -49.04 17.70 -13.96
C MET A 1 -49.77 16.75 -14.88
N ASP A 2 -49.61 16.94 -16.19
CA ASP A 2 -50.24 16.06 -17.17
C ASP A 2 -49.39 14.80 -17.23
N ASP A 3 -49.97 13.68 -16.79
CA ASP A 3 -49.32 12.38 -16.91
C ASP A 3 -49.19 12.04 -18.39
N LEU A 4 -47.95 11.89 -18.85
CA LEU A 4 -47.63 11.36 -20.17
C LEU A 4 -48.26 9.97 -20.28
N THR A 5 -49.09 9.78 -21.29
CA THR A 5 -49.69 8.48 -21.54
C THR A 5 -48.64 7.51 -22.08
N ILE A 6 -48.88 6.20 -21.96
CA ILE A 6 -47.96 5.16 -22.49
C ILE A 6 -47.69 5.40 -23.99
N ASP A 7 -48.71 5.85 -24.73
CA ASP A 7 -48.58 6.21 -26.15
C ASP A 7 -47.66 7.42 -26.38
N ASP A 8 -47.66 8.40 -25.48
CA ASP A 8 -46.75 9.56 -25.56
C ASP A 8 -45.29 9.15 -25.33
N ILE A 9 -45.05 8.22 -24.41
CA ILE A 9 -43.72 7.67 -24.13
C ILE A 9 -43.19 6.89 -25.34
N ASP A 10 -44.04 6.09 -26.00
CA ASP A 10 -43.66 5.32 -27.19
C ASP A 10 -43.39 6.24 -28.40
N VAL A 11 -44.16 7.31 -28.56
CA VAL A 11 -43.93 8.32 -29.61
C VAL A 11 -42.64 9.10 -29.35
N ILE A 12 -42.35 9.47 -28.11
CA ILE A 12 -41.10 10.15 -27.72
C ILE A 12 -39.92 9.21 -27.93
N SER A 13 -40.02 7.95 -27.49
CA SER A 13 -38.98 6.93 -27.65
C SER A 13 -38.70 6.65 -29.13
N SER A 14 -39.74 6.51 -29.96
CA SER A 14 -39.59 6.28 -31.39
C SER A 14 -38.97 7.49 -32.11
N ARG A 15 -39.28 8.71 -31.68
CA ARG A 15 -38.65 9.94 -32.19
C ARG A 15 -37.18 10.02 -31.79
N ILE A 16 -36.86 9.73 -30.53
CA ILE A 16 -35.48 9.69 -30.04
C ILE A 16 -34.67 8.67 -30.83
N THR A 17 -35.19 7.45 -31.03
CA THR A 17 -34.50 6.41 -31.81
C THR A 17 -34.29 6.83 -33.26
N ARG A 18 -35.33 7.40 -33.92
CA ARG A 18 -35.23 7.85 -35.31
C ARG A 18 -34.25 9.01 -35.49
N ASP A 19 -34.26 9.96 -34.54
CA ASP A 19 -33.38 11.11 -34.60
C ASP A 19 -31.94 10.68 -34.23
N MET A 20 -31.75 9.70 -33.32
CA MET A 20 -30.45 9.07 -33.05
C MET A 20 -29.86 8.34 -34.26
N ASP A 21 -30.68 7.62 -35.05
CA ASP A 21 -30.23 6.97 -36.29
C ASP A 21 -29.75 7.97 -37.36
N SER A 22 -30.17 9.23 -37.25
CA SER A 22 -29.77 10.30 -38.17
C SER A 22 -28.56 11.11 -37.70
N LEU A 23 -28.12 10.91 -36.45
CA LEU A 23 -26.97 11.60 -35.88
C LEU A 23 -25.70 10.81 -36.18
N SER A 24 -24.64 11.51 -36.59
CA SER A 24 -23.31 10.91 -36.56
C SER A 24 -22.91 10.60 -35.12
N ARG A 25 -22.00 9.64 -34.93
CA ARG A 25 -21.51 9.23 -33.60
C ARG A 25 -21.02 10.41 -32.77
N ASP A 26 -20.39 11.39 -33.42
CA ASP A 26 -19.85 12.58 -32.75
C ASP A 26 -20.97 13.53 -32.32
N GLU A 27 -21.98 13.75 -33.17
CA GLU A 27 -23.15 14.59 -32.85
C GLU A 27 -24.02 13.95 -31.75
N ALA A 28 -24.18 12.62 -31.76
CA ALA A 28 -24.89 11.91 -30.71
C ALA A 28 -24.14 12.00 -29.37
N ASN A 29 -22.82 11.83 -29.37
CA ASN A 29 -22.00 11.98 -28.18
C ASN A 29 -22.03 13.41 -27.63
N GLU A 30 -21.99 14.42 -28.50
CA GLU A 30 -22.08 15.82 -28.11
C GLU A 30 -23.47 16.16 -27.55
N ALA A 31 -24.54 15.67 -28.18
CA ALA A 31 -25.91 15.82 -27.67
C ALA A 31 -26.08 15.19 -26.28
N ILE A 32 -25.57 13.97 -26.08
CA ILE A 32 -25.63 13.26 -24.79
C ILE A 32 -24.84 14.02 -23.72
N ARG A 33 -23.62 14.46 -24.03
CA ARG A 33 -22.74 15.22 -23.12
C ARG A 33 -23.28 16.61 -22.77
N SER A 34 -23.98 17.24 -23.70
CA SER A 34 -24.59 18.57 -23.51
C SER A 34 -25.93 18.51 -22.76
N SER A 35 -26.47 17.32 -22.53
CA SER A 35 -27.73 17.15 -21.81
C SER A 35 -27.60 17.51 -20.33
N ALA A 36 -28.66 18.08 -19.75
CA ALA A 36 -28.71 18.41 -18.32
C ALA A 36 -28.55 17.18 -17.39
N HIS A 37 -28.78 15.99 -17.93
CA HIS A 37 -28.71 14.72 -17.21
C HIS A 37 -27.36 14.00 -17.39
N TRP A 38 -26.45 14.54 -18.21
CA TRP A 38 -25.13 13.96 -18.44
C TRP A 38 -24.34 13.67 -17.15
N PRO A 39 -24.32 14.55 -16.11
CA PRO A 39 -23.61 14.24 -14.87
C PRO A 39 -24.11 12.96 -14.21
N LYS A 40 -25.44 12.76 -14.19
CA LYS A 40 -26.05 11.57 -13.61
C LYS A 40 -25.79 10.31 -14.46
N ILE A 41 -25.90 10.44 -15.78
CA ILE A 41 -25.61 9.36 -16.73
C ILE A 41 -24.14 8.94 -16.64
N TYR A 42 -23.22 9.90 -16.50
CA TYR A 42 -21.79 9.67 -16.35
C TYR A 42 -21.45 8.95 -15.04
N GLU A 43 -22.02 9.39 -13.92
CA GLU A 43 -21.88 8.69 -12.63
C GLU A 43 -22.42 7.26 -12.68
N ASP A 44 -23.59 7.05 -13.29
CA ASP A 44 -24.20 5.72 -13.40
C ASP A 44 -23.39 4.81 -14.35
N LEU A 45 -22.78 5.36 -15.39
CA LEU A 45 -21.85 4.66 -16.29
C LEU A 45 -20.57 4.24 -15.57
N ILE A 46 -19.98 5.13 -14.76
CA ILE A 46 -18.82 4.80 -13.93
C ILE A 46 -19.18 3.71 -12.92
N ALA A 47 -20.32 3.84 -12.24
CA ALA A 47 -20.77 2.85 -11.26
C ALA A 47 -21.02 1.48 -11.90
N ALA A 48 -21.60 1.44 -13.10
CA ALA A 48 -21.76 0.20 -13.86
C ALA A 48 -20.41 -0.41 -14.27
N ALA A 49 -19.48 0.41 -14.78
CA ALA A 49 -18.16 -0.06 -15.19
C ALA A 49 -17.31 -0.55 -14.00
N ILE A 50 -17.45 0.04 -12.82
CA ILE A 50 -16.85 -0.45 -11.57
C ILE A 50 -17.52 -1.75 -11.11
N ALA A 51 -18.85 -1.85 -11.19
CA ALA A 51 -19.58 -3.05 -10.79
C ALA A 51 -19.28 -4.27 -11.70
N GLU A 52 -18.93 -4.01 -12.95
CA GLU A 52 -18.49 -5.02 -13.92
C GLU A 52 -16.95 -5.25 -13.89
N ASP A 53 -16.23 -4.63 -12.95
CA ASP A 53 -14.77 -4.73 -12.76
C ASP A 53 -13.97 -4.28 -14.00
N GLU A 54 -14.57 -3.43 -14.83
CA GLU A 54 -13.98 -2.93 -16.08
C GLU A 54 -13.12 -1.68 -15.87
N VAL A 55 -13.21 -1.03 -14.69
CA VAL A 55 -12.45 0.18 -14.37
C VAL A 55 -11.88 0.09 -12.94
N ALA A 56 -10.60 -0.27 -12.86
CA ALA A 56 -9.74 0.17 -11.77
C ALA A 56 -9.12 1.52 -12.18
N ASP A 57 -8.91 2.44 -11.24
CA ASP A 57 -8.06 3.60 -11.50
C ASP A 57 -6.62 3.11 -11.64
N ILE A 58 -6.25 2.73 -12.88
CA ILE A 58 -5.01 2.03 -13.22
C ILE A 58 -3.79 2.82 -12.71
N GLU A 59 -3.85 4.15 -12.74
CA GLU A 59 -2.74 4.99 -12.35
C GLU A 59 -2.48 4.96 -10.84
N ASP A 60 -3.55 4.90 -10.04
CA ASP A 60 -3.45 4.76 -8.59
C ASP A 60 -3.08 3.33 -8.19
N PHE A 61 -3.56 2.32 -8.93
CA PHE A 61 -3.19 0.93 -8.71
C PHE A 61 -1.70 0.69 -8.95
N THR A 62 -1.15 1.17 -10.07
CA THR A 62 0.28 1.01 -10.39
C THR A 62 1.17 1.77 -9.39
N LYS A 63 0.79 2.99 -8.97
CA LYS A 63 1.55 3.74 -7.95
C LYS A 63 1.51 3.05 -6.59
N LEU A 64 0.37 2.47 -6.21
CA LEU A 64 0.24 1.68 -4.97
C LEU A 64 1.05 0.40 -5.04
N GLU A 65 1.07 -0.28 -6.19
CA GLU A 65 1.85 -1.51 -6.41
C GLU A 65 3.35 -1.22 -6.32
N GLU A 66 3.85 -0.19 -7.01
CA GLU A 66 5.26 0.24 -6.94
C GLU A 66 5.68 0.64 -5.52
N ALA A 67 4.84 1.40 -4.81
CA ALA A 67 5.11 1.80 -3.44
C ALA A 67 5.12 0.60 -2.47
N ASN A 68 4.24 -0.37 -2.69
CA ASN A 68 4.14 -1.57 -1.88
C ASN A 68 5.32 -2.53 -2.14
N GLU A 69 5.74 -2.69 -3.41
CA GLU A 69 6.94 -3.44 -3.75
C GLU A 69 8.19 -2.83 -3.13
N ALA A 70 8.36 -1.51 -3.21
CA ALA A 70 9.50 -0.81 -2.59
C ALA A 70 9.54 -0.99 -1.06
N LEU A 71 8.41 -0.82 -0.37
CA LEU A 71 8.32 -1.05 1.08
C LEU A 71 8.51 -2.53 1.45
N SER A 72 8.05 -3.45 0.62
CA SER A 72 8.23 -4.88 0.83
C SER A 72 9.69 -5.28 0.67
N GLU A 73 10.40 -4.70 -0.30
CA GLU A 73 11.83 -4.94 -0.49
C GLU A 73 12.66 -4.33 0.65
N GLU A 74 12.38 -3.10 1.08
CA GLU A 74 13.04 -2.48 2.24
C GLU A 74 12.83 -3.31 3.51
N ASN A 75 11.59 -3.78 3.75
CA ASN A 75 11.31 -4.67 4.87
C ASN A 75 12.05 -6.01 4.74
N ARG A 76 12.14 -6.57 3.54
CA ARG A 76 12.88 -7.81 3.29
C ARG A 76 14.35 -7.65 3.61
N GLU A 77 14.99 -6.59 3.13
CA GLU A 77 16.39 -6.28 3.44
C GLU A 77 16.61 -6.08 4.93
N LEU A 78 15.74 -5.34 5.61
CA LEU A 78 15.80 -5.16 7.07
C LEU A 78 15.63 -6.47 7.83
N LEU A 79 14.71 -7.33 7.40
CA LEU A 79 14.47 -8.63 8.03
C LEU A 79 15.63 -9.60 7.78
N THR A 80 16.19 -9.64 6.57
CA THR A 80 17.37 -10.46 6.25
C THR A 80 18.58 -9.99 7.05
N GLY A 81 18.86 -8.68 7.08
CA GLY A 81 19.96 -8.13 7.89
C GLY A 81 19.78 -8.40 9.39
N ARG A 82 18.54 -8.39 9.90
CA ARG A 82 18.24 -8.76 11.29
C ARG A 82 18.39 -10.26 11.54
N ALA A 83 18.09 -11.12 10.57
CA ALA A 83 18.30 -12.55 10.69
C ALA A 83 19.79 -12.88 10.80
N ASP A 84 20.65 -12.26 9.98
CA ASP A 84 22.10 -12.43 10.06
C ASP A 84 22.67 -11.99 11.41
N ILE A 85 22.16 -10.88 11.97
CA ILE A 85 22.55 -10.42 13.31
C ILE A 85 22.09 -11.43 14.38
N ALA A 86 20.88 -11.99 14.26
CA ALA A 86 20.35 -12.96 15.20
C ALA A 86 21.17 -14.27 15.20
N ASP A 87 21.57 -14.77 14.03
CA ASP A 87 22.40 -15.96 13.90
C ASP A 87 23.79 -15.75 14.51
N ARG A 88 24.41 -14.60 14.21
CA ARG A 88 25.72 -14.23 14.82
C ARG A 88 25.62 -14.03 16.33
N LEU A 89 24.51 -13.49 16.82
CA LEU A 89 24.25 -13.34 18.25
C LEU A 89 24.12 -14.71 18.93
N GLN A 90 23.37 -15.64 18.33
CA GLN A 90 23.24 -17.00 18.84
C GLN A 90 24.58 -17.72 18.88
N GLU A 91 25.41 -17.58 17.84
CA GLU A 91 26.75 -18.14 17.81
C GLU A 91 27.65 -17.55 18.91
N ALA A 92 27.62 -16.23 19.12
CA ALA A 92 28.36 -15.57 20.19
C ALA A 92 27.94 -16.05 21.58
N ILE A 93 26.63 -16.21 21.82
CA ILE A 93 26.08 -16.75 23.07
C ILE A 93 26.50 -18.21 23.28
N ALA A 94 26.37 -19.05 22.25
CA ALA A 94 26.73 -20.47 22.32
C ALA A 94 28.23 -20.68 22.57
N ALA A 95 29.07 -19.79 22.03
CA ALA A 95 30.52 -19.77 22.25
C ALA A 95 30.94 -19.16 23.59
N GLY A 96 30.00 -18.69 24.42
CA GLY A 96 30.30 -18.03 25.70
C GLY A 96 30.91 -16.64 25.56
N ARG A 97 30.87 -16.03 24.37
CA ARG A 97 31.36 -14.67 24.08
C ARG A 97 30.28 -13.65 24.40
N VAL A 98 29.97 -13.53 25.70
CA VAL A 98 28.90 -12.65 26.20
C VAL A 98 29.21 -11.18 25.90
N ASP A 99 30.47 -10.76 25.92
CA ASP A 99 30.87 -9.39 25.59
C ASP A 99 30.56 -9.02 24.12
N ASP A 100 30.93 -9.89 23.18
CA ASP A 100 30.66 -9.71 21.75
C ASP A 100 29.14 -9.70 21.48
N ALA A 101 28.39 -10.60 22.13
CA ALA A 101 26.93 -10.63 22.01
C ALA A 101 26.28 -9.34 22.53
N MET A 102 26.79 -8.79 23.63
CA MET A 102 26.30 -7.54 24.20
C MET A 102 26.63 -6.32 23.34
N GLU A 103 27.79 -6.31 22.67
CA GLU A 103 28.16 -5.27 21.71
C GLU A 103 27.26 -5.31 20.47
N MET A 104 27.02 -6.51 19.90
CA MET A 104 26.10 -6.70 18.78
C MET A 104 24.67 -6.23 19.09
N LEU A 105 24.18 -6.48 20.32
CA LEU A 105 22.85 -6.00 20.74
C LEU A 105 22.78 -4.47 20.83
N ARG A 106 23.84 -3.82 21.32
CA ARG A 106 23.91 -2.35 21.42
C ARG A 106 24.01 -1.69 20.04
N ASP A 107 24.72 -2.30 19.10
CA ASP A 107 24.80 -1.81 17.72
C ASP A 107 23.47 -1.96 16.99
N ALA A 108 22.77 -3.09 17.18
CA ALA A 108 21.47 -3.33 16.55
C ALA A 108 20.34 -2.49 17.15
N PHE A 109 20.43 -2.16 18.44
CA PHE A 109 19.41 -1.42 19.19
C PHE A 109 20.03 -0.41 20.17
N PRO A 110 20.59 0.70 19.66
CA PRO A 110 21.37 1.65 20.47
C PRO A 110 20.57 2.38 21.56
N GLY A 111 19.24 2.42 21.43
CA GLY A 111 18.35 3.01 22.43
C GLY A 111 17.85 2.06 23.52
N HIS A 112 18.17 0.76 23.44
CA HIS A 112 17.63 -0.23 24.35
C HIS A 112 18.62 -0.59 25.47
N GLN A 113 18.19 -0.45 26.74
CA GLN A 113 18.99 -0.88 27.88
C GLN A 113 18.79 -2.38 28.12
N PHE A 114 19.73 -3.19 27.63
CA PHE A 114 19.69 -4.66 27.77
C PHE A 114 20.15 -5.18 29.13
N LEU A 115 20.96 -4.41 29.85
CA LEU A 115 21.52 -4.78 31.16
C LEU A 115 21.11 -3.78 32.22
N SER A 116 20.90 -4.27 33.44
CA SER A 116 20.76 -3.36 34.59
C SER A 116 22.09 -2.61 34.83
N PRO A 117 22.06 -1.38 35.39
CA PRO A 117 23.27 -0.62 35.69
C PRO A 117 24.28 -1.37 36.58
N ALA A 118 23.81 -2.30 37.42
CA ALA A 118 24.65 -3.16 38.24
C ALA A 118 25.38 -4.23 37.40
N ALA A 119 24.70 -4.86 36.44
CA ALA A 119 25.29 -5.84 35.54
C ALA A 119 26.34 -5.21 34.60
N GLU A 120 26.12 -3.98 34.14
CA GLU A 120 27.12 -3.25 33.35
C GLU A 120 28.39 -2.95 34.14
N LYS A 121 28.27 -2.55 35.42
CA LYS A 121 29.42 -2.34 36.31
C LYS A 121 30.19 -3.64 36.57
N MET A 122 29.49 -4.76 36.70
CA MET A 122 30.15 -6.07 36.86
C MET A 122 30.92 -6.49 35.62
N LEU A 123 30.35 -6.32 34.41
CA LEU A 123 31.05 -6.60 33.15
C LEU A 123 32.25 -5.67 32.94
N ALA A 124 32.12 -4.37 33.26
CA ALA A 124 33.24 -3.44 33.21
C ALA A 124 34.35 -3.80 34.22
N GLY A 125 33.97 -4.31 35.40
CA GLY A 125 34.91 -4.82 36.40
C GLY A 125 35.67 -6.06 35.94
N ILE A 126 35.02 -6.97 35.21
CA ILE A 126 35.65 -8.17 34.62
C ILE A 126 36.66 -7.75 33.52
N ARG A 127 36.29 -6.79 32.66
CA ARG A 127 37.19 -6.24 31.62
C ARG A 127 38.45 -5.57 32.20
N GLY A 128 38.33 -4.95 33.38
CA GLY A 128 39.46 -4.32 34.08
C GLY A 128 40.42 -5.29 34.78
N GLN A 129 40.02 -6.54 35.02
CA GLN A 129 40.86 -7.55 35.69
C GLN A 129 41.61 -8.48 34.71
N GLY A 130 41.17 -8.58 33.45
CA GLY A 130 41.77 -9.47 32.44
C GLY A 130 43.05 -8.96 31.77
N THR A 131 43.48 -7.71 32.01
CA THR A 131 44.66 -7.11 31.35
C THR A 131 45.94 -7.10 32.21
N LEU A 132 45.91 -7.65 33.43
CA LEU A 132 47.07 -7.68 34.36
C LEU A 132 47.60 -9.09 34.65
N ALA A 133 47.20 -10.11 33.89
CA ALA A 133 47.72 -11.47 34.04
C ALA A 133 48.02 -12.13 32.69
N LEU A 134 48.98 -11.56 31.96
CA LEU A 134 49.79 -12.26 30.95
C LEU A 134 51.25 -11.81 31.11
#